data_AF-A0A1Q4FXW5-F1
#
_entry.id   AF-A0A1Q4FXW5-F1
#
_cell.length_a   1.000
_cell.length_b   1.000
_cell.length_c   1.000
_cell.angle_alpha   90.00
_cell.angle_beta   90.00
_cell.angle_gamma   90.00
#
_symmetry.space_group_name_H-M   'P 1'
#
loop_
_entity.id
_entity.type
_entity.pdbx_description
1 polymer ?
#
loop_
_entity_poly.entity_id
_entity_poly.type
_entity_poly.pdbx_seq_one_letter_code
_entity_poly.pdbx_strand_id
1 'polypeptide(L)'
;MELTSEQVHWIGGAAFVAVALLSLAQAVGLLTTRWISWLLPILLIGYGIESGADWWIHGEARPANYLVQALQHVAQGSAMLIAGVVEVLLLRGRLRAPGWSYVLPVALLLVGVGFWVHQQHTASVDPMVMMLQHRAIAISLTVAALGRAAASALSARTGVLEAGWWLPLLIFGLLMLTYTETSLPMSGSMPGH
;
A
#
# COMPACT_ATOMS: atom_id res chain seq x y z
N MET A 1 -8.63 16.94 12.69
CA MET A 1 -9.53 16.59 11.57
C MET A 1 -9.65 15.09 11.59
N GLU A 2 -10.87 14.57 11.73
CA GLU A 2 -11.14 13.14 11.67
C GLU A 2 -11.34 12.77 10.20
N LEU A 3 -10.44 11.95 9.64
CA LEU A 3 -10.59 11.40 8.30
C LEU A 3 -11.35 10.07 8.40
N THR A 4 -12.17 9.76 7.39
CA THR A 4 -12.77 8.42 7.29
C THR A 4 -11.73 7.41 6.79
N SER A 5 -11.90 6.12 7.12
CA SER A 5 -11.06 5.04 6.57
C SER A 5 -11.00 5.09 5.04
N GLU A 6 -12.15 5.27 4.38
CA GLU A 6 -12.23 5.48 2.93
C GLU A 6 -11.33 6.64 2.42
N GLN A 7 -11.36 7.81 3.08
CA GLN A 7 -10.51 8.95 2.71
C GLN A 7 -9.02 8.66 2.90
N VAL A 8 -8.65 7.95 3.97
CA VAL A 8 -7.27 7.53 4.22
C VAL A 8 -6.78 6.59 3.10
N HIS A 9 -7.61 5.64 2.68
CA HIS A 9 -7.30 4.75 1.56
C HIS A 9 -7.12 5.53 0.25
N TRP A 10 -7.95 6.53 -0.03
CA TRP A 10 -7.81 7.36 -1.23
C TRP A 10 -6.51 8.17 -1.25
N ILE A 11 -6.16 8.80 -0.12
CA ILE A 11 -4.92 9.59 0.00
C ILE A 11 -3.71 8.67 -0.19
N GLY A 12 -3.69 7.52 0.48
CA GLY A 12 -2.65 6.51 0.31
C GLY A 12 -2.57 6.01 -1.14
N GLY A 13 -3.71 5.65 -1.72
CA GLY A 13 -3.82 5.20 -3.11
C GLY A 13 -3.28 6.21 -4.12
N ALA A 14 -3.67 7.47 -4.00
CA ALA A 14 -3.16 8.56 -4.84
C ALA A 14 -1.63 8.70 -4.73
N ALA A 15 -1.08 8.61 -3.52
CA ALA A 15 0.37 8.66 -3.31
C ALA A 15 1.09 7.47 -3.96
N PHE A 16 0.59 6.24 -3.79
CA PHE A 16 1.15 5.05 -4.45
C PHE A 16 1.06 5.12 -5.97
N VAL A 17 -0.06 5.59 -6.53
CA VAL A 17 -0.23 5.81 -7.97
C VAL A 17 0.82 6.80 -8.48
N ALA A 18 0.97 7.95 -7.82
CA ALA A 18 1.94 8.97 -8.23
C ALA A 18 3.38 8.41 -8.21
N VAL A 19 3.78 7.73 -7.14
CA VAL A 19 5.12 7.13 -7.03
C VAL A 19 5.34 6.05 -8.08
N ALA A 20 4.37 5.16 -8.31
CA ALA A 20 4.49 4.10 -9.29
C ALA A 20 4.58 4.64 -10.73
N LEU A 21 3.75 5.62 -11.09
CA LEU A 21 3.79 6.25 -12.42
C LEU A 21 5.11 6.99 -12.67
N LEU A 22 5.59 7.76 -11.70
CA LEU A 22 6.88 8.47 -11.82
C LEU A 22 8.05 7.49 -11.93
N SER A 23 7.99 6.38 -11.18
CA SER A 23 9.03 5.34 -11.22
C SER A 23 9.01 4.55 -12.52
N LEU A 24 7.83 4.23 -13.06
CA LEU A 24 7.67 3.63 -14.40
C LEU A 24 8.21 4.57 -15.48
N ALA A 25 7.82 5.85 -15.45
CA ALA A 25 8.29 6.86 -16.40
C ALA A 25 9.83 7.01 -16.34
N GLN A 26 10.41 6.97 -15.14
CA GLN A 26 11.87 6.93 -14.97
C GLN A 26 12.48 5.64 -15.55
N ALA A 27 11.88 4.48 -15.29
CA ALA A 27 12.40 3.19 -15.74
C ALA A 27 12.42 3.05 -17.28
N VAL A 28 11.47 3.67 -17.99
CA VAL A 28 11.45 3.71 -19.46
C VAL A 28 12.24 4.87 -20.06
N GLY A 29 12.92 5.68 -19.23
CA GLY A 29 13.77 6.79 -19.68
C GLY A 29 13.04 8.08 -20.03
N LEU A 30 11.75 8.22 -19.72
CA LEU A 30 11.01 9.47 -19.90
C LEU A 30 11.42 10.53 -18.87
N LEU A 31 11.87 10.12 -17.68
CA LEU A 31 12.35 11.00 -16.61
C LEU A 31 13.76 10.60 -16.17
N THR A 32 14.66 11.57 -16.04
CA THR A 32 16.07 11.34 -15.66
C THR A 32 16.42 11.85 -14.25
N THR A 33 15.43 12.34 -13.52
CA THR A 33 15.63 13.01 -12.23
C THR A 33 15.96 12.03 -11.11
N ARG A 34 17.12 12.22 -10.48
CA ARG A 34 17.63 11.32 -9.42
C ARG A 34 16.81 11.30 -8.13
N TRP A 35 15.91 12.25 -7.92
CA TRP A 35 15.09 12.31 -6.70
C TRP A 35 13.93 11.31 -6.70
N ILE A 36 13.52 10.80 -7.87
CA ILE A 36 12.40 9.84 -7.98
C ILE A 36 12.67 8.56 -7.19
N SER A 37 13.91 8.08 -7.15
CA SER A 37 14.28 6.89 -6.37
C SER A 37 14.05 7.04 -4.87
N TRP A 38 13.94 8.27 -4.36
CA TRP A 38 13.66 8.55 -2.95
C TRP A 38 12.17 8.52 -2.60
N LEU A 39 11.30 8.59 -3.60
CA LEU A 39 9.85 8.68 -3.38
C LEU A 39 9.28 7.47 -2.67
N LEU A 40 9.65 6.26 -3.10
CA LEU A 40 9.18 5.04 -2.46
C LEU A 40 9.60 4.97 -0.98
N PRO A 41 10.90 5.09 -0.62
CA PRO A 41 11.29 5.07 0.79
C PRO A 41 10.55 6.12 1.64
N ILE A 42 10.37 7.33 1.11
CA ILE A 42 9.60 8.40 1.79
C ILE A 42 8.15 7.99 1.98
N LEU A 43 7.51 7.44 0.95
CA LEU A 43 6.14 6.96 1.00
C LEU A 43 5.97 5.83 2.04
N LEU A 44 6.89 4.87 2.07
CA LEU A 44 6.85 3.75 3.02
C LEU A 44 7.05 4.21 4.47
N ILE A 45 7.97 5.15 4.70
CA ILE A 45 8.16 5.77 6.02
C ILE A 45 6.91 6.55 6.42
N GLY A 46 6.35 7.35 5.52
CA GLY A 46 5.13 8.12 5.75
C GLY A 46 3.95 7.22 6.11
N TYR A 47 3.72 6.16 5.32
CA TYR A 47 2.70 5.13 5.60
C TYR A 47 2.95 4.47 6.96
N GLY A 48 4.19 4.11 7.27
CA GLY A 48 4.52 3.48 8.55
C GLY A 48 4.23 4.36 9.76
N ILE A 49 4.51 5.67 9.66
CA ILE A 49 4.18 6.65 10.70
C ILE A 49 2.67 6.82 10.82
N GLU A 50 1.97 6.95 9.70
CA GLU A 50 0.52 7.13 9.64
C GLU A 50 -0.23 5.93 10.24
N SER A 51 0.13 4.71 9.82
CA SER A 51 -0.46 3.48 10.35
C SER A 51 -0.12 3.23 11.84
N GLY A 52 1.04 3.72 12.32
CA GLY A 52 1.36 3.71 13.75
C GLY A 52 0.58 4.77 14.55
N ALA A 53 0.17 5.85 13.89
CA ALA A 53 -0.65 6.91 14.46
C ALA A 53 -2.16 6.62 14.35
N ASP A 54 -2.56 5.49 13.77
CA ASP A 54 -3.95 5.10 13.53
C ASP A 54 -4.84 5.25 14.78
N TRP A 55 -4.30 4.85 15.95
CA TRP A 55 -4.96 5.00 17.26
C TRP A 55 -5.26 6.46 17.64
N TRP A 56 -4.41 7.41 17.23
CA TRP A 56 -4.63 8.84 17.45
C TRP A 56 -5.51 9.47 16.38
N ILE A 57 -5.52 8.92 15.16
CA ILE A 57 -6.27 9.44 14.01
C ILE A 57 -7.76 9.08 14.12
N HIS A 58 -8.10 7.87 14.59
CA HIS A 58 -9.48 7.37 14.65
C HIS A 58 -10.22 7.65 15.99
N GLY A 59 -9.53 8.23 16.99
CA GLY A 59 -10.18 8.76 18.20
C GLY A 59 -10.94 7.72 19.06
N GLU A 60 -12.15 8.10 19.50
CA GLU A 60 -13.02 7.28 20.37
C GLU A 60 -13.95 6.31 19.61
N ALA A 61 -13.97 6.37 18.27
CA ALA A 61 -14.79 5.50 17.42
C ALA A 61 -14.20 4.09 17.33
N ARG A 62 -14.29 3.33 18.43
CA ARG A 62 -13.72 1.98 18.53
C ARG A 62 -14.81 0.93 18.40
N PRO A 63 -14.93 0.23 17.25
CA PRO A 63 -15.81 -0.92 17.15
C PRO A 63 -15.36 -2.04 18.11
N ALA A 64 -16.27 -2.98 18.41
CA ALA A 64 -15.89 -4.20 19.13
C ALA A 64 -14.79 -4.94 18.34
N ASN A 65 -13.70 -5.34 19.01
CA ASN A 65 -12.45 -5.90 18.44
C ASN A 65 -11.42 -4.91 17.84
N TYR A 66 -11.54 -3.60 18.09
CA TYR A 66 -10.57 -2.59 17.62
C TYR A 66 -9.10 -2.90 17.97
N LEU A 67 -8.83 -3.63 19.07
CA LEU A 67 -7.46 -4.02 19.42
C LEU A 67 -6.79 -4.89 18.34
N VAL A 68 -7.51 -5.85 17.75
CA VAL A 68 -6.94 -6.74 16.72
C VAL A 68 -6.67 -5.94 15.45
N GLN A 69 -7.59 -5.04 15.08
CA GLN A 69 -7.43 -4.15 13.94
C GLN A 69 -6.22 -3.22 14.14
N ALA A 70 -6.15 -2.52 15.28
CA ALA A 70 -5.02 -1.65 15.61
C ALA A 70 -3.67 -2.39 15.58
N LEU A 71 -3.62 -3.64 16.08
CA LEU A 71 -2.41 -4.46 15.99
C LEU A 71 -2.03 -4.81 14.55
N GLN A 72 -3.00 -5.06 13.67
CA GLN A 72 -2.75 -5.27 12.24
C GLN A 72 -2.16 -4.01 11.59
N HIS A 73 -2.75 -2.83 11.84
CA HIS A 73 -2.23 -1.55 11.33
C HIS A 73 -0.83 -1.24 11.86
N VAL A 74 -0.56 -1.47 13.15
CA VAL A 74 0.79 -1.30 13.73
C VAL A 74 1.78 -2.27 13.11
N ALA A 75 1.40 -3.53 12.89
CA ALA A 75 2.27 -4.52 12.26
C ALA A 75 2.59 -4.15 10.80
N GLN A 76 1.58 -3.76 10.02
CA GLN A 76 1.72 -3.30 8.64
C GLN A 76 2.58 -2.02 8.57
N GLY A 77 2.28 -1.03 9.41
CA GLY A 77 3.01 0.22 9.49
C GLY A 77 4.49 0.00 9.87
N SER A 78 4.75 -0.85 10.86
CA SER A 78 6.12 -1.20 11.26
C SER A 78 6.90 -1.88 10.13
N ALA A 79 6.28 -2.82 9.41
CA ALA A 79 6.92 -3.49 8.29
C ALA A 79 7.31 -2.50 7.17
N MET A 80 6.39 -1.58 6.83
CA MET A 80 6.64 -0.56 5.80
C MET A 80 7.66 0.48 6.25
N LEU A 81 7.63 0.92 7.52
CA LEU A 81 8.62 1.82 8.09
C LEU A 81 10.03 1.23 8.01
N ILE A 82 10.19 -0.02 8.43
CA ILE A 82 11.47 -0.74 8.37
C ILE A 82 11.93 -0.85 6.92
N ALA A 83 11.05 -1.25 6.00
CA ALA A 83 11.38 -1.33 4.57
C ALA A 83 11.82 0.01 4.00
N GLY A 84 11.12 1.11 4.31
CA GLY A 84 11.48 2.45 3.86
C GLY A 84 12.84 2.90 4.40
N VAL A 85 13.13 2.67 5.69
CA VAL A 85 14.45 2.97 6.27
C VAL A 85 15.55 2.13 5.61
N VAL A 86 15.32 0.83 5.38
CA VAL A 86 16.29 -0.03 4.69
C VAL A 86 16.54 0.44 3.26
N GLU A 87 15.50 0.79 2.50
CA GLU A 87 15.66 1.34 1.15
C GLU A 87 16.44 2.67 1.16
N VAL A 88 16.21 3.57 2.13
CA VAL A 88 17.05 4.78 2.32
C VAL A 88 18.52 4.41 2.54
N LEU A 89 18.80 3.43 3.40
CA LEU A 89 20.17 3.04 3.72
C LEU A 89 20.86 2.34 2.55
N LEU A 90 20.12 1.57 1.75
CA LEU A 90 20.58 0.97 0.48
C LEU A 90 20.90 2.07 -0.54
N LEU A 91 20.00 3.04 -0.76
CA LEU A 91 20.22 4.17 -1.67
C LEU A 91 21.44 5.02 -1.27
N ARG A 92 21.73 5.12 0.03
CA ARG A 92 22.92 5.80 0.55
C ARG A 92 24.20 4.95 0.51
N GLY A 93 24.12 3.70 0.04
CA GLY A 93 25.26 2.77 0.01
C GLY A 93 25.79 2.36 1.39
N ARG A 94 24.97 2.53 2.44
CA ARG A 94 25.31 2.19 3.83
C ARG A 94 25.10 0.72 4.13
N LEU A 95 24.15 0.08 3.45
CA LEU A 95 23.93 -1.37 3.47
C LEU A 95 24.46 -1.97 2.17
N ARG A 96 25.29 -3.01 2.27
CA ARG A 96 25.96 -3.64 1.11
C ARG A 96 25.67 -5.13 0.95
N ALA A 97 25.20 -5.80 2.02
CA ALA A 97 24.88 -7.21 1.92
C ALA A 97 23.62 -7.40 1.06
N PRO A 98 23.61 -8.37 0.13
CA PRO A 98 22.50 -8.55 -0.82
C PRO A 98 21.17 -8.90 -0.13
N GLY A 99 21.23 -9.52 1.06
CA GLY A 99 20.05 -9.85 1.87
C GLY A 99 19.15 -8.65 2.18
N TRP A 100 19.70 -7.44 2.29
CA TRP A 100 18.94 -6.24 2.59
C TRP A 100 17.94 -5.86 1.49
N SER A 101 18.19 -6.25 0.23
CA SER A 101 17.26 -6.01 -0.88
C SER A 101 15.93 -6.78 -0.77
N TYR A 102 15.88 -7.82 0.06
CA TYR A 102 14.67 -8.63 0.28
C TYR A 102 13.73 -8.07 1.36
N VAL A 103 14.15 -7.03 2.10
CA VAL A 103 13.30 -6.45 3.15
C VAL A 103 12.02 -5.86 2.58
N LEU A 104 12.09 -5.11 1.48
CA LEU A 104 10.92 -4.55 0.81
C LEU A 104 9.95 -5.64 0.31
N PRO A 105 10.38 -6.65 -0.46
CA PRO A 105 9.52 -7.79 -0.82
C PRO A 105 8.83 -8.43 0.38
N VAL A 106 9.56 -8.69 1.45
CA VAL A 106 9.00 -9.31 2.66
C VAL A 106 7.95 -8.41 3.29
N ALA A 107 8.20 -7.10 3.40
CA ALA A 107 7.22 -6.15 3.93
C ALA A 107 5.95 -6.11 3.07
N LEU A 108 6.07 -6.04 1.75
CA LEU A 108 4.92 -6.07 0.83
C LEU A 108 4.10 -7.36 0.97
N LEU A 109 4.78 -8.51 1.12
CA LEU A 109 4.12 -9.79 1.34
C LEU A 109 3.37 -9.82 2.67
N LEU A 110 3.98 -9.34 3.76
CA LEU A 110 3.35 -9.27 5.09
C LEU A 110 2.10 -8.37 5.07
N VAL A 111 2.18 -7.21 4.41
CA VAL A 111 1.03 -6.31 4.26
C VAL A 111 -0.06 -6.96 3.40
N GLY A 112 0.33 -7.64 2.31
CA GLY A 112 -0.60 -8.40 1.47
C GLY A 112 -1.33 -9.50 2.25
N VAL A 113 -0.62 -10.26 3.09
CA VAL A 113 -1.24 -11.24 4.00
C VAL A 113 -2.18 -10.54 4.98
N GLY A 114 -1.80 -9.38 5.51
CA GLY A 114 -2.65 -8.55 6.36
C GLY A 114 -3.99 -8.24 5.69
N PHE A 115 -3.97 -7.70 4.47
CA PHE A 115 -5.19 -7.43 3.69
C PHE A 115 -6.00 -8.70 3.39
N TRP A 116 -5.35 -9.83 3.16
CA TRP A 116 -6.04 -11.09 2.88
C TRP A 116 -6.89 -11.59 4.06
N VAL A 117 -6.41 -11.38 5.29
CA VAL A 117 -7.07 -11.84 6.52
C VAL A 117 -7.83 -10.74 7.25
N HIS A 118 -7.72 -9.49 6.79
CA HIS A 118 -8.41 -8.35 7.38
C HIS A 118 -9.92 -8.51 7.22
N GLN A 119 -10.63 -8.44 8.35
CA GLN A 119 -12.09 -8.47 8.37
C GLN A 119 -12.58 -7.03 8.43
N GLN A 120 -13.27 -6.59 7.37
CA GLN A 120 -13.98 -5.32 7.42
C GLN A 120 -15.22 -5.46 8.29
N HIS A 121 -15.34 -4.57 9.27
CA HIS A 121 -16.50 -4.43 10.12
C HIS A 121 -17.17 -3.10 9.75
N THR A 122 -18.51 -3.05 9.84
CA THR A 122 -19.27 -1.79 9.73
C THR A 122 -19.10 -0.98 8.42
N ALA A 123 -19.20 -1.65 7.27
CA ALA A 123 -19.39 -0.97 5.98
C ALA A 123 -20.88 -0.95 5.58
N SER A 124 -21.30 0.09 4.85
CA SER A 124 -22.66 0.18 4.29
C SER A 124 -22.79 -0.46 2.90
N VAL A 125 -21.67 -0.98 2.38
CA VAL A 125 -21.58 -1.73 1.12
C VAL A 125 -21.69 -3.22 1.39
N ASP A 126 -22.08 -3.99 0.38
CA ASP A 126 -22.13 -5.46 0.45
C ASP A 126 -20.77 -6.03 0.94
N PRO A 127 -20.75 -6.84 2.01
CA PRO A 127 -19.54 -7.48 2.52
C PRO A 127 -18.74 -8.26 1.46
N MET A 128 -19.41 -8.81 0.44
CA MET A 128 -18.77 -9.48 -0.69
C MET A 128 -17.88 -8.53 -1.50
N VAL A 129 -18.33 -7.29 -1.73
CA VAL A 129 -17.57 -6.26 -2.45
C VAL A 129 -16.32 -5.89 -1.65
N MET A 130 -16.46 -5.71 -0.32
CA MET A 130 -15.33 -5.39 0.56
C MET A 130 -14.30 -6.49 0.60
N MET A 131 -14.76 -7.74 0.70
CA MET A 131 -13.89 -8.91 0.65
C MET A 131 -13.15 -9.01 -0.69
N LEU A 132 -13.84 -8.75 -1.82
CA LEU A 132 -13.22 -8.79 -3.14
C LEU A 132 -12.15 -7.70 -3.29
N GLN A 133 -12.42 -6.48 -2.84
CA GLN A 133 -11.45 -5.38 -2.87
C GLN A 133 -10.19 -5.70 -2.04
N HIS A 134 -10.35 -6.19 -0.82
CA HIS A 134 -9.22 -6.57 0.05
C HIS A 134 -8.38 -7.69 -0.55
N ARG A 135 -9.02 -8.70 -1.15
CA ARG A 135 -8.30 -9.79 -1.84
C ARG A 135 -7.59 -9.31 -3.09
N ALA A 136 -8.18 -8.40 -3.87
CA ALA A 136 -7.52 -7.80 -5.02
C ALA A 136 -6.27 -6.99 -4.60
N ILE A 137 -6.39 -6.21 -3.52
CA ILE A 137 -5.29 -5.49 -2.89
C ILE A 137 -4.18 -6.46 -2.46
N ALA A 138 -4.53 -7.51 -1.71
CA ALA A 138 -3.59 -8.53 -1.24
C ALA A 138 -2.86 -9.23 -2.38
N ILE A 139 -3.57 -9.59 -3.45
CA ILE A 139 -2.98 -10.21 -4.65
C ILE A 139 -2.00 -9.23 -5.30
N SER A 140 -2.39 -7.98 -5.50
CA SER A 140 -1.53 -6.96 -6.12
C SER A 140 -0.22 -6.76 -5.34
N LEU A 141 -0.29 -6.67 -4.00
CA LEU A 141 0.88 -6.56 -3.13
C LEU A 141 1.76 -7.82 -3.18
N THR A 142 1.14 -9.01 -3.19
CA THR A 142 1.87 -10.29 -3.29
C THR A 142 2.60 -10.39 -4.62
N VAL A 143 1.97 -10.02 -5.73
CA VAL A 143 2.61 -10.00 -7.06
C VAL A 143 3.73 -8.96 -7.11
N ALA A 144 3.55 -7.78 -6.51
CA ALA A 144 4.60 -6.78 -6.40
C ALA A 144 5.80 -7.28 -5.56
N ALA A 145 5.54 -7.96 -4.44
CA ALA A 145 6.55 -8.57 -3.60
C ALA A 145 7.39 -9.61 -4.37
N LEU A 146 6.72 -10.54 -5.05
CA LEU A 146 7.38 -11.56 -5.87
C LEU A 146 8.17 -10.94 -7.02
N GLY A 147 7.62 -9.93 -7.69
CA GLY A 147 8.31 -9.18 -8.75
C GLY A 147 9.58 -8.50 -8.24
N ARG A 148 9.51 -7.80 -7.10
CA ARG A 148 10.66 -7.11 -6.49
C ARG A 148 11.71 -8.10 -5.99
N ALA A 149 11.30 -9.23 -5.41
CA ALA A 149 12.20 -10.30 -5.01
C ALA A 149 12.93 -10.90 -6.23
N ALA A 150 12.20 -11.16 -7.32
CA ALA A 150 12.77 -11.66 -8.56
C ALA A 150 13.75 -10.65 -9.18
N ALA A 151 13.43 -9.36 -9.19
CA ALA A 151 14.33 -8.30 -9.64
C ALA A 151 15.63 -8.28 -8.82
N SER A 152 15.52 -8.41 -7.49
CA SER A 152 16.67 -8.46 -6.59
C SER A 152 17.56 -9.69 -6.81
N ALA A 153 16.94 -10.87 -7.00
CA ALA A 153 17.64 -12.13 -7.24
C ALA A 153 18.32 -12.19 -8.63
N LEU A 154 17.67 -11.62 -9.65
CA LEU A 154 18.09 -11.68 -11.04
C LEU A 154 18.80 -10.41 -11.51
N SER A 155 19.21 -9.56 -10.56
CA SER A 155 19.66 -8.15 -10.67
C SER A 155 20.69 -7.79 -11.76
N ALA A 156 21.22 -8.78 -12.50
CA ALA A 156 22.13 -8.60 -13.61
C ALA A 156 21.53 -8.80 -15.02
N ARG A 157 20.26 -9.22 -15.17
CA ARG A 157 19.79 -9.77 -16.48
C ARG A 157 18.62 -9.09 -17.17
N THR A 158 17.75 -8.31 -16.51
CA THR A 158 16.63 -7.67 -17.23
C THR A 158 16.16 -6.36 -16.58
N GLY A 159 16.32 -5.22 -17.27
CA GLY A 159 15.67 -3.96 -16.87
C GLY A 159 14.14 -4.03 -16.85
N VAL A 160 13.58 -5.02 -17.54
CA VAL A 160 12.14 -5.32 -17.54
C VAL A 160 11.62 -5.70 -16.16
N LEU A 161 12.38 -6.47 -15.35
CA LEU A 161 11.93 -6.84 -14.01
C LEU A 161 12.00 -5.66 -13.02
N GLU A 162 13.04 -4.83 -13.12
CA GLU A 162 13.18 -3.60 -12.33
C GLU A 162 12.06 -2.59 -12.61
N ALA A 163 11.56 -2.54 -13.85
CA ALA A 163 10.39 -1.73 -14.21
C ALA A 163 9.06 -2.44 -13.87
N GLY A 164 8.99 -3.75 -14.12
CA GLY A 164 7.74 -4.51 -14.15
C GLY A 164 7.07 -4.66 -12.80
N TRP A 165 7.84 -4.70 -11.69
CA TRP A 165 7.26 -4.82 -10.36
C TRP A 165 6.50 -3.56 -9.91
N TRP A 166 6.69 -2.42 -10.58
CA TRP A 166 5.89 -1.21 -10.33
C TRP A 166 4.45 -1.32 -10.83
N LEU A 167 4.17 -2.16 -11.84
CA LEU A 167 2.82 -2.34 -12.37
C LEU A 167 1.84 -2.91 -11.32
N PRO A 168 2.13 -4.02 -10.61
CA PRO A 168 1.26 -4.48 -9.54
C PRO A 168 1.16 -3.48 -8.39
N LEU A 169 2.19 -2.67 -8.12
CA LEU A 169 2.10 -1.59 -7.12
C LEU A 169 1.22 -0.41 -7.59
N LEU A 170 1.21 -0.11 -8.88
CA LEU A 170 0.28 0.84 -9.49
C LEU A 170 -1.16 0.33 -9.35
N ILE A 171 -1.40 -0.96 -9.64
CA ILE A 171 -2.70 -1.60 -9.48
C ILE A 171 -3.15 -1.52 -8.01
N PHE A 172 -2.25 -1.81 -7.06
CA PHE A 172 -2.51 -1.59 -5.64
C PHE A 172 -2.98 -0.16 -5.34
N GLY A 173 -2.23 0.84 -5.80
CA GLY A 173 -2.59 2.25 -5.60
C GLY A 173 -3.94 2.61 -6.21
N LEU A 174 -4.26 2.11 -7.41
CA LEU A 174 -5.56 2.32 -8.05
C LEU A 174 -6.69 1.65 -7.28
N LEU A 175 -6.50 0.42 -6.81
CA LEU A 175 -7.48 -0.29 -5.98
C LEU A 175 -7.79 0.48 -4.70
N MET A 176 -6.75 0.98 -4.02
CA MET A 176 -6.87 1.86 -2.85
C MET A 176 -7.59 3.17 -3.18
N LEU A 177 -7.31 3.78 -4.34
CA LEU A 177 -7.94 5.02 -4.79
C LEU A 177 -9.44 4.83 -5.12
N THR A 178 -9.83 3.63 -5.54
CA THR A 178 -11.22 3.26 -5.82
C THR A 178 -11.89 2.51 -4.67
N TYR A 179 -11.21 2.41 -3.53
CA TYR A 179 -11.74 1.74 -2.34
C TYR A 179 -12.98 2.47 -1.84
N THR A 180 -14.00 1.75 -1.38
CA THR A 180 -15.23 2.39 -0.93
C THR A 180 -15.91 1.65 0.20
N GLU A 181 -16.25 2.33 1.30
CA GLU A 181 -16.97 1.75 2.44
C GLU A 181 -18.41 2.28 2.55
N THR A 182 -18.74 3.24 1.68
CA THR A 182 -20.01 3.95 1.68
C THR A 182 -20.81 3.61 0.43
N SER A 183 -22.02 3.05 0.58
CA SER A 183 -22.93 2.92 -0.56
C SER A 183 -23.35 4.33 -1.02
N LEU A 184 -23.30 4.58 -2.33
CA LEU A 184 -23.87 5.81 -2.89
C LEU A 184 -25.32 5.92 -2.41
N PRO A 185 -25.78 7.10 -1.95
CA PRO A 185 -27.18 7.27 -1.60
C PRO A 185 -28.00 6.89 -2.83
N MET A 186 -28.83 5.85 -2.72
CA MET A 186 -29.76 5.50 -3.78
C MET A 186 -30.63 6.72 -4.01
N SER A 187 -30.40 7.39 -5.13
CA SER A 187 -31.19 8.53 -5.55
C SER A 187 -32.64 8.09 -5.69
N GLY A 188 -33.50 8.58 -4.81
CA GLY A 188 -34.94 8.64 -5.02
C GLY A 188 -35.70 7.36 -4.74
N SER A 189 -36.12 7.16 -3.49
CA SER A 189 -37.49 6.71 -3.26
C SER A 189 -38.42 7.77 -3.85
N MET A 190 -38.97 7.51 -5.04
CA MET A 190 -40.08 8.29 -5.57
C MET A 190 -41.22 8.25 -4.52
N PRO A 191 -41.76 9.41 -4.09
CA PRO A 191 -42.97 9.40 -3.28
C PRO A 191 -44.10 8.82 -4.13
N GLY A 192 -44.68 7.72 -3.67
CA GLY A 192 -45.88 7.15 -4.27
C GLY A 192 -47.04 8.14 -4.18
N HIS A 193 -47.70 8.35 -5.32
CA HIS A 193 -49.04 8.92 -5.41
C HIS A 193 -50.03 7.79 -5.70
#